data_AF-A0A937A8I8-F1
#
_entry.id   AF-A0A937A8I8-F1
#
_cell.length_a   1.000
_cell.length_b   1.000
_cell.length_c   1.000
_cell.angle_alpha   90.00
_cell.angle_beta   90.00
_cell.angle_gamma   90.00
#
_symmetry.space_group_name_H-M   'P 1'
#
loop_
_entity.id
_entity.type
_entity.pdbx_description
1 polymer ?
#
loop_
_entity_poly.entity_id
_entity_poly.type
_entity_poly.pdbx_seq_one_letter_code
_entity_poly.pdbx_strand_id
1 'polypeptide(L)' 'MKKVYTVIATTLLSFVFQYNYAQQDAQYTQYMYNTISVNPAYAGSRGVMSIMGLHRSQWVGLDGAPR' A
#
# COMPACT_ATOMS: atom_id res chain seq x y z
N MET A 1 -16.63 -34.86 -22.50
CA MET A 1 -17.75 -33.89 -22.59
C MET A 1 -17.95 -33.12 -21.28
N LYS A 2 -18.49 -33.71 -20.20
CA LYS A 2 -18.76 -32.98 -18.92
C LYS A 2 -17.54 -32.23 -18.35
N LYS A 3 -16.37 -32.87 -18.28
CA LYS A 3 -15.11 -32.24 -17.82
C LYS A 3 -14.67 -31.03 -18.67
N VAL A 4 -14.95 -31.06 -19.98
CA VAL A 4 -14.60 -29.95 -20.88
C VAL A 4 -15.47 -28.73 -20.60
N TYR A 5 -16.78 -28.94 -20.39
CA TYR A 5 -17.68 -27.86 -19.99
C TYR A 5 -17.32 -27.28 -18.62
N THR A 6 -16.89 -28.12 -17.67
CA THR A 6 -16.41 -27.64 -16.37
C THR A 6 -15.18 -26.74 -16.50
N VAL A 7 -14.20 -27.14 -17.31
CA VAL A 7 -12.97 -26.35 -17.53
C VAL A 7 -13.29 -25.02 -18.22
N ILE A 8 -14.16 -25.03 -19.23
CA ILE A 8 -14.61 -23.80 -19.92
C ILE A 8 -15.33 -22.87 -18.94
N ALA A 9 -16.22 -23.40 -18.11
CA ALA A 9 -16.98 -22.62 -17.13
C ALA A 9 -16.09 -21.99 -16.05
N THR A 10 -15.14 -22.74 -15.48
CA THR A 10 -14.22 -22.20 -14.47
C THR A 10 -13.29 -21.13 -15.04
N THR A 11 -12.88 -21.30 -16.30
CA THR A 11 -12.02 -20.33 -17.00
C THR A 11 -12.78 -19.04 -17.23
N LEU A 12 -14.01 -19.11 -17.76
CA LEU A 12 -14.88 -17.94 -17.97
C LEU A 12 -15.18 -17.21 -16.65
N LEU A 13 -15.40 -17.94 -15.56
CA LEU A 13 -15.69 -17.36 -14.25
C LEU A 13 -14.51 -16.55 -13.69
N SER A 14 -13.26 -16.95 -13.96
CA SER A 14 -12.06 -16.25 -13.49
C SER A 14 -11.86 -14.86 -14.11
N PHE A 15 -12.41 -14.63 -15.31
CA PHE A 15 -12.38 -13.32 -15.98
C PHE A 15 -13.39 -12.32 -15.42
N VAL A 16 -14.31 -12.74 -14.56
CA VAL A 16 -15.32 -11.85 -13.94
C VAL A 16 -14.72 -11.05 -12.76
N PHE A 17 -13.65 -11.53 -12.12
CA PHE A 17 -13.11 -10.98 -10.88
C PHE A 17 -11.84 -10.11 -11.06
N GLN A 18 -11.71 -9.39 -12.17
CA GLN A 18 -10.45 -8.70 -12.54
C GLN A 18 -10.17 -7.40 -11.76
N TYR A 19 -11.12 -6.89 -10.97
CA TYR A 19 -10.96 -5.60 -10.27
C TYR A 19 -10.79 -5.80 -8.77
N ASN A 20 -9.54 -5.94 -8.33
CA ASN A 20 -9.19 -5.95 -6.91
C ASN A 20 -8.47 -4.65 -6.55
N TYR A 21 -9.12 -3.79 -5.78
CA TYR A 21 -8.52 -2.58 -5.19
C TYR A 21 -7.86 -2.92 -3.86
N ALA A 22 -6.79 -3.72 -3.89
CA ALA A 22 -6.06 -4.12 -2.69
C ALA A 22 -4.98 -3.10 -2.28
N GLN A 23 -4.59 -2.19 -3.18
CA GLN A 23 -3.58 -1.18 -2.89
C GLN A 23 -4.21 -0.01 -2.13
N GLN A 24 -3.67 0.30 -0.95
CA GLN A 24 -4.02 1.53 -0.24
C GLN A 24 -3.27 2.72 -0.83
N ASP A 25 -3.95 3.86 -0.89
CA ASP A 25 -3.33 5.12 -1.27
C ASP A 25 -2.21 5.50 -0.30
N ALA A 26 -1.17 6.13 -0.84
CA ALA A 26 -0.08 6.66 -0.04
C ALA A 26 -0.59 7.77 0.90
N GLN A 27 -0.31 7.63 2.20
CA GLN A 27 -0.75 8.58 3.22
C GLN A 27 0.36 9.58 3.55
N TYR A 28 0.18 10.84 3.16
CA TYR A 28 1.15 11.94 3.31
C TYR A 28 0.95 12.82 4.56
N THR A 29 0.28 12.31 5.60
CA THR A 29 0.20 13.04 6.88
C THR A 29 1.59 13.17 7.51
N GLN A 30 1.75 14.10 8.47
CA GLN A 30 3.03 14.39 9.12
C GLN A 30 4.09 15.07 8.23
N TYR A 31 3.69 15.95 7.30
CA TYR A 31 4.61 16.70 6.43
C TYR A 31 5.79 17.34 7.18
N MET A 32 5.54 17.95 8.35
CA MET A 32 6.59 18.57 9.18
C MET A 32 7.71 17.60 9.56
N TYR A 33 7.43 16.30 9.61
CA TYR A 33 8.37 15.24 9.99
C TYR A 33 8.85 14.40 8.80
N ASN A 34 8.27 14.58 7.61
CA ASN A 34 8.62 13.84 6.39
C ASN A 34 8.65 14.75 5.16
N THR A 35 9.48 15.79 5.23
CA THR A 35 9.67 16.75 4.13
C THR A 35 10.34 16.11 2.92
N ILE A 36 11.15 15.05 3.12
CA ILE A 36 11.87 14.35 2.04
C ILE A 36 10.91 13.61 1.09
N SER A 37 9.78 13.08 1.58
CA SER A 37 8.77 12.45 0.71
C SER A 37 8.01 13.44 -0.18
N VAL A 38 7.99 14.72 0.19
CA VAL A 38 7.33 15.78 -0.61
C VAL A 38 8.33 16.50 -1.50
N ASN A 39 9.53 16.78 -0.99
CA ASN A 39 10.61 17.41 -1.73
C ASN A 39 11.91 16.59 -1.58
N PRO A 40 12.26 15.77 -2.58
CA PRO A 40 13.50 15.00 -2.58
C PRO A 40 14.78 15.85 -2.48
N ALA A 41 14.76 17.11 -2.94
CA ALA A 41 15.91 18.02 -2.82
C ALA A 41 16.23 18.40 -1.37
N TYR A 42 15.33 18.10 -0.43
CA TYR A 42 15.59 18.26 0.99
C TYR A 42 16.65 17.28 1.52
N ALA A 43 16.83 16.13 0.85
CA ALA A 43 17.83 15.15 1.22
C ALA A 43 19.24 15.76 1.19
N GLY A 44 19.95 15.74 2.32
CA GLY A 44 21.32 16.29 2.41
C GLY A 44 21.39 17.82 2.46
N SER A 45 20.28 18.55 2.37
CA SER A 45 20.25 20.03 2.41
C SER A 45 20.86 20.64 3.67
N ARG A 46 20.89 19.88 4.78
CA ARG A 46 21.48 20.30 6.06
C ARG A 46 23.00 20.12 6.14
N GLY A 47 23.63 19.50 5.13
CA GLY A 47 25.09 19.31 5.06
C GLY A 47 25.69 18.36 6.09
N VAL A 48 24.87 17.61 6.83
CA VAL A 48 25.29 16.66 7.86
C VAL A 48 24.59 15.32 7.67
N MET A 49 25.22 14.23 8.15
CA MET A 49 24.59 12.92 8.16
C MET A 49 23.28 12.97 8.95
N SER A 50 22.19 12.54 8.32
CA SER A 50 20.85 12.58 8.90
C SER A 50 20.15 11.25 8.61
N ILE A 51 19.51 10.67 9.62
CA ILE A 51 18.70 9.45 9.51
C ILE A 51 17.28 9.80 9.95
N MET A 52 16.27 9.39 9.19
CA MET A 52 14.86 9.64 9.47
C MET A 52 14.13 8.31 9.62
N GLY A 53 13.43 8.13 10.75
CA GLY A 53 12.54 7.01 11.00
C GLY A 53 11.12 7.52 11.24
N LEU A 54 10.14 6.94 10.53
CA LEU A 54 8.73 7.29 10.67
C LEU A 54 7.93 6.02 10.96
N HIS A 55 7.15 6.05 12.05
CA HIS A 55 6.26 4.97 12.44
C HIS A 55 4.82 5.47 12.43
N ARG A 56 3.90 4.66 11.91
CA ARG A 56 2.47 4.99 11.90
C ARG A 56 1.68 3.78 12.38
N SER A 57 0.93 3.97 13.48
CA SER A 57 -0.13 3.05 13.89
C SER A 57 -1.47 3.56 13.36
N GLN A 58 -2.21 2.69 12.68
CA GLN A 58 -3.59 2.95 12.25
C GLN A 58 -4.55 2.11 13.10
N TRP A 59 -5.85 2.43 13.04
CA TRP A 59 -6.91 1.65 13.71
C TRP A 59 -6.67 1.46 15.21
N VAL A 60 -6.10 2.48 15.86
CA VAL A 60 -5.79 2.47 17.28
C VAL A 60 -7.08 2.23 18.08
N GLY A 61 -7.05 1.24 18.98
CA GLY A 61 -8.21 0.84 19.78
C GLY A 61 -9.03 -0.31 19.18
N LEU A 62 -8.68 -0.82 17.99
CA LEU A 62 -9.30 -2.00 17.39
C LEU A 62 -8.43 -3.24 17.68
N ASP A 63 -9.01 -4.24 18.36
CA ASP A 63 -8.30 -5.46 18.72
C ASP A 63 -7.85 -6.23 17.46
N GLY A 64 -6.57 -6.60 17.42
CA GLY A 64 -5.97 -7.30 16.27
C GLY A 64 -5.60 -6.41 15.08
N ALA A 65 -5.69 -5.08 15.20
CA ALA A 65 -5.27 -4.17 14.14
C ALA A 65 -3.78 -4.33 13.77
N PRO A 66 -3.41 -4.15 12.48
CA PRO A 66 -2.02 -4.10 12.04
C PRO A 66 -1.23 -3.01 12.79
N ARG A 67 -0.02 -3.32 13.25
CA ARG A 67 0.88 -2.40 13.97
C ARG A 67 2.20 -2.23 13.25
#